data_AF-A0A0L8IAC3-F1
#
_entry.id   AF-A0A0L8IAC3-F1
#
_cell.length_a   1.000
_cell.length_b   1.000
_cell.length_c   1.000
_cell.angle_alpha   90.00
_cell.angle_beta   90.00
_cell.angle_gamma   90.00
#
_symmetry.space_group_name_H-M   'P 1'
#
loop_
_entity.id
_entity.type
_entity.pdbx_description
1 polymer ?
#
loop_
_entity_poly.entity_id
_entity_poly.type
_entity_poly.pdbx_seq_one_letter_code
_entity_poly.pdbx_strand_id
1 'polypeptide(L)'
;AVKLESAYEIPLASRYMVVVCCLGKLDTEESIMLGIDMKDKEASIGLVLPIWANSKITLDGDGGFGVNSEGADYLFKPVSVQAM
;
A
#
# COMPACT_ATOMS: atom_id res chain seq x y z
N ALA A 1 3.44 8.94 -1.92
CA ALA A 1 3.76 7.54 -1.56
C ALA A 1 4.02 7.48 -0.06
N VAL A 2 3.53 6.45 0.63
CA VAL A 2 3.75 6.24 2.08
C VAL A 2 4.79 5.15 2.25
N LYS A 3 5.86 5.38 3.02
CA LYS A 3 6.83 4.33 3.34
C LYS A 3 6.25 3.40 4.40
N LEU A 4 6.33 2.10 4.16
CA LEU A 4 5.84 1.07 5.06
C LEU A 4 6.98 0.39 5.80
N GLU A 5 6.67 -0.10 6.99
CA GLU A 5 7.49 -1.10 7.67
C GLU A 5 7.54 -2.36 6.80
N SER A 6 8.69 -3.03 6.81
CA SER A 6 8.91 -4.27 6.07
C SER A 6 9.35 -5.35 7.04
N ALA A 7 8.61 -6.46 7.06
CA ALA A 7 9.01 -7.66 7.80
C ALA A 7 10.20 -8.40 7.13
N TYR A 8 10.52 -8.08 5.88
CA TYR A 8 11.72 -8.60 5.24
C TYR A 8 12.95 -7.90 5.81
N GLU A 9 13.81 -8.65 6.50
CA GLU A 9 15.12 -8.22 7.03
C GLU A 9 16.16 -7.93 5.93
N ILE A 10 15.75 -7.45 4.75
CA ILE A 10 16.67 -7.01 3.71
C ILE A 10 17.07 -5.57 4.07
N PRO A 11 18.31 -5.31 4.53
CA PRO A 11 18.68 -4.04 5.18
C PRO A 11 18.61 -2.78 4.31
N LEU A 12 18.27 -2.92 3.02
CA LEU A 12 18.30 -1.86 2.02
C LEU A 12 17.00 -1.74 1.21
N ALA A 13 16.01 -2.61 1.44
CA ALA A 13 14.75 -2.55 0.69
C ALA A 13 13.76 -1.61 1.39
N SER A 14 13.39 -0.51 0.73
CA SER A 14 12.31 0.37 1.20
C SER A 14 11.02 0.02 0.47
N ARG A 15 9.96 -0.32 1.22
CA ARG A 15 8.63 -0.57 0.66
C ARG A 15 7.79 0.69 0.74
N TYR A 16 7.14 1.04 -0.36
CA TYR A 16 6.21 2.16 -0.46
C TYR A 16 4.83 1.68 -0.87
N MET A 17 3.80 2.27 -0.28
CA MET A 17 2.44 2.20 -0.77
C MET A 17 2.12 3.41 -1.64
N VAL A 18 1.55 3.16 -2.80
CA VAL A 18 1.07 4.19 -3.74
C VAL A 18 -0.35 3.85 -4.15
N VAL A 19 -1.21 4.87 -4.24
CA VAL A 19 -2.51 4.74 -4.89
C VAL A 19 -2.40 5.34 -6.28
N VAL A 20 -2.86 4.60 -7.29
CA VAL A 20 -2.91 5.04 -8.68
C VAL A 20 -4.37 5.05 -9.10
N CYS A 21 -4.84 6.21 -9.56
CA CYS A 21 -6.19 6.41 -10.08
C CYS A 21 -6.11 6.60 -11.60
N CYS A 22 -7.09 6.04 -12.32
CA CYS A 22 -7.22 6.18 -13.76
C CYS A 22 -8.69 6.44 -14.11
N LEU A 23 -8.92 7.25 -15.13
CA LEU A 23 -10.23 7.40 -15.76
C LEU A 23 -10.34 6.35 -16.88
N GLY A 24 -11.24 5.40 -16.68
CA GLY A 24 -11.54 4.33 -17.62
C GLY A 24 -12.27 4.82 -18.87
N LYS A 25 -12.36 3.95 -19.87
CA LYS A 25 -12.94 4.26 -21.20
C LYS A 25 -14.42 4.67 -21.18
N LEU A 26 -15.13 4.36 -20.09
CA LEU A 26 -16.56 4.64 -19.91
C LEU A 26 -16.80 5.70 -18.84
N ASP A 27 -15.83 6.59 -18.60
CA ASP A 27 -15.87 7.61 -17.55
C ASP A 27 -16.01 7.01 -16.13
N THR A 28 -15.55 5.78 -15.98
CA THR A 28 -15.49 5.06 -14.71
C THR A 28 -14.14 5.27 -14.06
N GLU A 29 -14.10 5.78 -12.83
CA GLU A 29 -12.86 5.88 -12.06
C GLU A 29 -12.43 4.49 -11.58
N GLU A 30 -11.21 4.10 -11.92
CA GLU A 30 -10.58 2.86 -11.48
C GLU A 30 -9.36 3.19 -10.62
N SER A 31 -9.27 2.58 -9.45
CA SER A 31 -8.17 2.82 -8.52
C SER A 31 -7.52 1.53 -8.08
N ILE A 32 -6.19 1.55 -8.01
CA ILE A 32 -5.39 0.44 -7.49
C ILE A 32 -4.41 0.93 -6.44
N MET A 33 -4.13 0.08 -5.47
CA MET A 33 -3.07 0.24 -4.49
C MET A 33 -1.88 -0.64 -4.89
N LEU A 34 -0.70 -0.03 -4.97
CA LEU A 34 0.55 -0.68 -5.31
C LEU A 34 1.48 -0.71 -4.10
N GLY A 35 2.07 -1.88 -3.84
CA GLY A 35 3.24 -2.04 -2.99
C GLY A 35 4.49 -2.06 -3.87
N ILE A 36 5.31 -1.02 -3.77
CA ILE A 36 6.54 -0.86 -4.55
C ILE A 36 7.73 -1.09 -3.64
N ASP A 37 8.57 -2.05 -4.00
CA ASP A 37 9.83 -2.34 -3.32
C ASP A 37 10.97 -1.67 -4.07
N MET A 38 11.65 -0.75 -3.38
CA MET A 38 12.83 -0.06 -3.89
C MET A 38 14.07 -0.71 -3.29
N LYS A 39 14.97 -1.20 -4.14
CA LYS A 39 16.28 -1.73 -3.76
C LYS A 39 17.35 -1.12 -4.66
N ASP A 40 18.27 -0.36 -4.07
CA ASP A 40 19.29 0.41 -4.79
C ASP A 40 18.68 1.33 -5.87
N LYS A 41 18.86 1.00 -7.16
CA LYS A 41 18.30 1.73 -8.31
C LYS A 41 17.19 0.96 -9.03
N GLU A 42 16.77 -0.17 -8.46
CA GLU A 42 15.74 -1.03 -9.03
C GLU A 42 14.44 -0.90 -8.23
N ALA A 43 13.33 -1.01 -8.95
CA ALA A 43 11.98 -0.98 -8.40
C ALA A 43 11.23 -2.23 -8.85
N SER A 44 10.58 -2.91 -7.91
CA SER A 44 9.68 -4.02 -8.20
C SER A 44 8.31 -3.78 -7.58
N ILE A 45 7.28 -4.41 -8.15
CA ILE A 45 5.91 -4.35 -7.62
C ILE A 45 5.68 -5.64 -6.83
N GLY A 46 5.59 -5.53 -5.51
CA GLY A 46 5.33 -6.64 -4.60
C GLY A 46 3.86 -6.84 -4.24
N LEU A 47 3.00 -5.85 -4.51
CA LEU A 47 1.55 -5.93 -4.31
C LEU A 47 0.82 -5.12 -5.38
N VAL A 48 -0.25 -5.70 -5.93
CA VAL A 48 -1.25 -4.99 -6.72
C VAL A 48 -2.61 -5.33 -6.12
N LEU A 49 -3.26 -4.34 -5.55
CA LEU A 49 -4.55 -4.50 -4.87
C LEU A 49 -5.58 -3.58 -5.53
N PRO A 50 -6.55 -4.11 -6.27
CA PRO A 50 -7.64 -3.29 -6.79
C PRO A 50 -8.48 -2.74 -5.63
N ILE A 51 -8.88 -1.48 -5.77
CA ILE A 51 -9.80 -0.81 -4.84
C ILE A 51 -11.18 -0.84 -5.47
N TRP A 52 -12.07 -1.61 -4.86
CA TRP A 52 -13.44 -1.78 -5.28
C TRP A 52 -14.38 -0.97 -4.40
N ALA A 53 -15.63 -0.80 -4.84
CA ALA A 53 -16.66 -0.10 -4.07
C ALA A 53 -16.98 -0.79 -2.73
N ASN A 54 -16.72 -2.09 -2.61
CA ASN A 54 -16.90 -2.87 -1.38
C ASN A 54 -15.62 -3.00 -0.53
N SER A 55 -14.49 -2.43 -0.97
CA SER A 55 -13.25 -2.43 -0.17
C SER A 55 -13.48 -1.68 1.14
N LYS A 56 -13.05 -2.26 2.26
CA LYS A 56 -13.21 -1.65 3.59
C LYS A 56 -11.86 -1.28 4.17
N ILE A 57 -11.79 -0.12 4.81
CA ILE A 57 -10.61 0.34 5.52
C ILE A 57 -10.91 0.31 7.01
N THR A 58 -10.00 -0.26 7.79
CA THR A 58 -10.05 -0.26 9.25
C THR A 58 -8.81 0.42 9.80
N LEU A 59 -8.97 1.21 10.86
CA LEU A 59 -7.83 1.81 11.54
C LEU A 59 -7.25 0.81 12.54
N ASP A 60 -5.94 0.72 12.58
CA ASP A 60 -5.21 -0.10 13.53
C ASP A 60 -4.59 0.80 14.62
N GLY A 61 -4.63 0.34 15.88
CA GLY A 61 -4.38 1.16 17.07
C GLY A 61 -2.98 1.79 17.15
N ASP A 62 -2.00 1.22 16.45
CA ASP A 62 -0.61 1.69 16.42
C ASP A 62 -0.33 2.71 15.30
N GLY A 63 -1.37 3.29 14.68
CA GLY A 63 -1.23 4.21 13.54
C GLY A 63 -1.12 3.53 12.18
N GLY A 64 -1.38 2.23 12.12
CA GLY A 64 -1.57 1.48 10.88
C GLY A 64 -3.00 1.50 10.38
N PHE A 65 -3.24 0.79 9.27
CA PHE A 65 -4.59 0.55 8.77
C PHE A 65 -4.67 -0.80 8.04
N GLY A 66 -5.82 -1.44 8.14
CA GLY A 66 -6.20 -2.61 7.37
C GLY A 66 -6.99 -2.22 6.13
N VAL A 67 -6.81 -2.95 5.04
CA VAL A 67 -7.66 -2.90 3.86
C VAL A 67 -8.20 -4.30 3.61
N ASN A 68 -9.52 -4.44 3.63
CA ASN A 68 -10.19 -5.63 3.13
C ASN A 68 -10.56 -5.39 1.67
N SER A 69 -10.10 -6.24 0.76
CA SER A 69 -10.51 -6.23 -0.64
C SER A 69 -10.73 -7.66 -1.12
N GLU A 70 -11.85 -7.93 -1.79
CA GLU A 70 -12.21 -9.27 -2.28
C GLU A 70 -12.17 -10.36 -1.19
N GLY A 71 -12.46 -10.00 0.07
CA GLY A 71 -12.44 -10.92 1.20
C GLY A 71 -11.04 -11.24 1.75
N ALA A 72 -9.99 -10.60 1.25
CA ALA A 72 -8.64 -10.68 1.80
C ALA A 72 -8.29 -9.42 2.60
N ASP A 73 -7.71 -9.62 3.79
CA ASP A 73 -7.25 -8.55 4.67
C ASP A 73 -5.76 -8.27 4.47
N TYR A 74 -5.43 -6.99 4.28
CA TYR A 74 -4.08 -6.48 4.10
C TYR A 74 -3.78 -5.46 5.19
N LEU A 75 -2.73 -5.70 5.98
CA LEU A 75 -2.32 -4.79 7.03
C LEU A 75 -1.15 -3.92 6.57
N PHE A 76 -1.29 -2.61 6.69
CA PHE A 76 -0.29 -1.62 6.33
C PHE A 76 0.16 -0.85 7.57
N LYS A 77 1.45 -0.95 7.87
CA LYS A 77 2.10 -0.24 8.98
C LYS A 77 3.02 0.83 8.40
N PRO A 78 2.70 2.13 8.52
CA PRO A 78 3.61 3.19 8.09
C PRO A 78 4.86 3.21 8.98
N VAL A 79 6.02 3.57 8.42
CA VAL A 79 7.21 3.79 9.25
C VAL A 79 6.94 4.98 10.17
N SER A 80 6.88 4.73 11.47
CA SER A 80 6.66 5.78 12.46
C SER A 80 7.84 6.77 12.46
N VAL A 81 7.54 8.07 12.42
CA VAL A 81 8.50 9.14 12.69
C VAL A 81 8.19 9.67 14.08
N GLN A 82 8.99 9.28 15.07
CA GLN A 82 8.89 9.90 16.38
C GLN A 82 9.35 11.35 16.24
N ALA A 83 8.44 12.30 16.45
CA ALA A 83 8.82 13.69 16.65
C ALA A 83 9.60 13.74 17.97
N MET A 84 10.89 14.10 17.86
CA MET A 84 11.76 14.38 19.01
C MET A 84 11.57 15.83 19.45
#